data_AF-A0A8J3JSW6-F1
#
_entry.id   AF-A0A8J3JSW6-F1
#
_cell.length_a   1.000
_cell.length_b   1.000
_cell.length_c   1.000
_cell.angle_alpha   90.00
_cell.angle_beta   90.00
_cell.angle_gamma   90.00
#
_symmetry.space_group_name_H-M   'P 1'
#
loop_
_entity.id
_entity.type
_entity.pdbx_description
1 polymer ?
#
loop_
_entity_poly.entity_id
_entity_poly.type
_entity_poly.pdbx_seq_one_letter_code
_entity_poly.pdbx_strand_id
1 'polypeptide(L)'
;MRSIDSTRRLGTAQEIEDYEQELVDRFLLASVGAGCRDSTIAGDRSVLFEFIRFLGRPAWTARPADADRYRRTSGGTSAGRTPR
;
A
#
# COMPACT_ATOMS: atom_id res chain seq x y z
N MET A 1 -12.55 19.33 1.38
CA MET A 1 -12.38 18.14 2.24
C MET A 1 -13.61 17.26 2.08
N ARG A 2 -13.47 16.08 1.49
CA ARG A 2 -14.57 15.11 1.38
C ARG A 2 -14.48 14.13 2.55
N SER A 3 -15.64 13.83 3.14
CA SER A 3 -15.78 13.05 4.38
C SER A 3 -15.35 11.61 4.17
N ILE A 4 -14.45 11.15 5.04
CA ILE A 4 -13.85 9.81 5.02
C ILE A 4 -14.53 8.83 5.98
N ASP A 5 -15.61 9.29 6.63
CA ASP A 5 -16.33 8.58 7.70
C ASP A 5 -17.57 7.81 7.19
N SER A 6 -17.92 7.96 5.91
CA SER A 6 -19.01 7.17 5.35
C SER A 6 -18.57 5.71 5.25
N THR A 7 -19.21 4.83 6.04
CA THR A 7 -19.15 3.38 5.87
C THR A 7 -19.70 3.03 4.48
N ARG A 8 -18.86 3.17 3.46
CA ARG A 8 -19.21 2.92 2.06
C ARG A 8 -19.26 1.42 1.90
N ARG A 9 -20.44 0.86 1.61
CA ARG A 9 -20.53 -0.51 1.10
C ARG A 9 -19.86 -0.50 -0.27
N LEU A 10 -18.61 -0.94 -0.33
CA LEU A 10 -17.82 -1.09 -1.56
C LEU A 10 -18.50 -2.17 -2.41
N GLY A 11 -19.50 -1.77 -3.21
CA GLY A 11 -20.39 -2.70 -3.91
C GLY A 11 -19.93 -3.00 -5.32
N THR A 12 -19.10 -2.14 -5.91
CA THR A 12 -18.66 -2.24 -7.30
C THR A 12 -17.14 -2.14 -7.44
N ALA A 13 -16.57 -2.75 -8.48
CA ALA A 13 -15.13 -2.78 -8.73
C ALA A 13 -14.51 -1.36 -8.82
N GLN A 14 -15.25 -0.40 -9.38
CA GLN A 14 -14.78 0.96 -9.50
C GLN A 14 -14.71 1.71 -8.16
N GLU A 15 -15.59 1.38 -7.21
CA GLU A 15 -15.51 1.94 -5.85
C GLU A 15 -14.33 1.36 -5.06
N ILE A 16 -13.96 0.11 -5.35
CA ILE A 16 -12.78 -0.53 -4.77
C ILE A 16 -11.52 0.16 -5.29
N GLU A 17 -11.43 0.42 -6.60
CA GLU A 17 -10.31 1.14 -7.21
C GLU A 17 -10.20 2.59 -6.70
N ASP A 18 -11.33 3.31 -6.63
CA ASP A 18 -11.40 4.69 -6.09
C ASP A 18 -10.92 4.75 -4.63
N TYR A 19 -11.37 3.80 -3.81
CA TYR A 19 -10.95 3.70 -2.41
C TYR A 19 -9.48 3.30 -2.27
N GLU A 20 -8.95 2.46 -3.16
CA GLU A 20 -7.52 2.12 -3.19
C GLU A 20 -6.67 3.33 -3.54
N GLN A 21 -7.08 4.16 -4.50
CA GLN A 21 -6.39 5.42 -4.81
C GLN A 21 -6.45 6.40 -3.63
N GLU A 22 -7.59 6.54 -2.95
CA GLU A 22 -7.71 7.40 -1.75
C GLU A 22 -6.81 6.92 -0.61
N LEU A 23 -6.70 5.61 -0.38
CA LEU A 23 -5.81 5.03 0.62
C LEU A 23 -4.35 5.37 0.35
N VAL A 24 -3.94 5.25 -0.91
CA VAL A 24 -2.57 5.59 -1.34
C VAL A 24 -2.31 7.09 -1.18
N ASP A 25 -3.25 7.96 -1.58
CA ASP A 25 -3.11 9.42 -1.43
C ASP A 25 -2.91 9.83 0.04
N ARG A 26 -3.73 9.28 0.95
CA ARG A 26 -3.60 9.56 2.39
C ARG A 26 -2.29 9.03 2.98
N PHE A 27 -1.83 7.86 2.55
CA PHE A 27 -0.53 7.33 2.96
C PHE A 27 0.62 8.25 2.52
N LEU A 28 0.56 8.77 1.28
CA LEU A 28 1.53 9.73 0.78
C LEU A 28 1.51 11.03 1.60
N LEU A 29 0.33 11.57 1.88
CA LEU A 29 0.18 12.76 2.72
C LEU A 29 0.77 12.55 4.13
N ALA A 30 0.50 11.40 4.76
CA ALA A 30 1.08 11.05 6.06
C ALA A 30 2.61 10.90 6.00
N SER A 31 3.13 10.32 4.91
CA SER A 31 4.58 10.12 4.71
C SER A 31 5.32 11.44 4.52
N VAL A 32 4.73 12.39 3.79
CA VAL A 32 5.26 13.76 3.65
C VAL A 32 5.27 14.47 5.02
N GLY A 33 4.19 14.35 5.80
CA GLY A 33 4.13 14.89 7.17
C GLY A 33 5.14 14.28 8.14
N ALA A 34 5.54 13.03 7.92
CA ALA A 34 6.57 12.34 8.68
C ALA A 34 8.02 12.67 8.25
N GLY A 35 8.21 13.51 7.22
CA GLY A 35 9.53 13.90 6.72
C GLY A 35 10.23 12.81 5.88
N CYS A 36 9.50 11.82 5.37
CA CYS A 36 10.06 10.84 4.45
C CYS A 36 10.48 11.52 3.13
N ARG A 37 11.73 11.31 2.71
CA ARG A 37 12.22 11.77 1.39
C ARG A 37 11.50 11.03 0.26
N ASP A 38 11.24 11.72 -0.85
CA ASP A 38 10.53 11.19 -2.04
C ASP A 38 11.02 9.82 -2.51
N SER A 39 12.33 9.54 -2.42
CA SER A 39 12.91 8.25 -2.82
C SER A 39 12.48 7.08 -1.92
N THR A 40 12.21 7.34 -0.65
CA THR A 40 11.67 6.33 0.30
C THR A 40 10.21 6.08 -0.02
N ILE A 41 9.45 7.16 -0.25
CA ILE A 41 8.04 7.10 -0.61
C ILE A 41 7.82 6.33 -1.92
N ALA A 42 8.63 6.59 -2.95
CA ALA A 42 8.56 5.88 -4.22
C ALA A 42 8.91 4.39 -4.10
N GLY A 43 9.89 4.06 -3.24
CA GLY A 43 10.25 2.68 -2.93
C GLY A 43 9.12 1.94 -2.21
N ASP A 44 8.58 2.54 -1.15
CA ASP A 44 7.50 1.95 -0.35
C ASP A 44 6.24 1.76 -1.20
N ARG A 45 5.90 2.74 -2.03
CA ARG A 45 4.77 2.67 -2.96
C ARG A 45 4.94 1.53 -3.97
N SER A 46 6.14 1.32 -4.49
CA SER A 46 6.42 0.21 -5.42
C SER A 46 6.23 -1.16 -4.75
N VAL A 47 6.76 -1.33 -3.54
CA VAL A 47 6.59 -2.57 -2.75
C VAL A 47 5.11 -2.80 -2.39
N LEU A 48 4.38 -1.74 -2.05
CA LEU A 48 2.96 -1.83 -1.74
C LEU A 48 2.14 -2.30 -2.96
N PHE A 49 2.40 -1.74 -4.15
CA PHE A 49 1.72 -2.17 -5.37
C PHE A 49 2.04 -3.62 -5.74
N GLU A 50 3.28 -4.05 -5.59
CA GLU A 50 3.66 -5.45 -5.82
C GLU A 50 2.93 -6.38 -4.84
N PHE A 51 2.84 -6.00 -3.56
CA PHE A 51 2.09 -6.74 -2.55
C PHE A 51 0.58 -6.82 -2.84
N ILE A 52 -0.03 -5.70 -3.26
CA ILE A 52 -1.45 -5.65 -3.66
C ILE A 52 -1.71 -6.57 -4.86
N ARG A 53 -0.83 -6.53 -5.87
CA ARG A 53 -0.91 -7.43 -7.03
C ARG A 53 -0.73 -8.90 -6.63
N PHE A 54 0.17 -9.19 -5.69
CA PHE A 54 0.36 -10.53 -5.14
C PHE A 54 -0.87 -11.04 -4.39
N LEU A 55 -1.55 -10.17 -3.64
CA LEU A 55 -2.79 -10.50 -2.93
C LEU A 55 -3.92 -10.86 -3.89
N GLY A 56 -4.04 -10.17 -5.04
CA GLY A 56 -5.13 -10.38 -6.01
C GLY A 56 -6.52 -10.04 -5.45
N ARG A 57 -6.56 -9.36 -4.30
CA ARG A 57 -7.74 -8.92 -3.56
C ARG A 57 -7.42 -7.59 -2.88
N PRO A 58 -8.44 -6.81 -2.47
CA PRO A 58 -8.20 -5.47 -1.98
C PRO A 58 -7.27 -5.43 -0.76
N ALA A 59 -6.40 -4.42 -0.68
CA ALA A 59 -5.34 -4.32 0.34
C ALA A 59 -5.85 -4.41 1.79
N TRP A 60 -7.05 -3.89 2.08
CA TRP A 60 -7.66 -3.93 3.42
C TRP A 60 -8.12 -5.33 3.85
N THR A 61 -8.15 -6.30 2.93
CA THR A 61 -8.42 -7.70 3.24
C THR A 61 -7.15 -8.49 3.59
N ALA A 62 -5.98 -7.85 3.48
CA ALA A 62 -4.70 -8.44 3.81
C ALA A 62 -4.66 -8.86 5.28
N ARG A 63 -4.19 -10.08 5.53
CA ARG A 63 -3.91 -10.59 6.87
C ARG A 63 -2.39 -10.59 7.12
N PRO A 64 -1.94 -10.60 8.39
CA PRO A 64 -0.52 -10.72 8.71
C PRO A 64 0.16 -11.91 8.00
N ALA A 65 -0.54 -13.04 7.89
CA ALA A 65 -0.06 -14.22 7.17
C ALA A 65 0.19 -13.99 5.68
N ASP A 66 -0.54 -13.07 5.03
CA ASP A 66 -0.32 -12.72 3.63
C ASP A 66 0.97 -11.92 3.46
N ALA A 67 1.29 -11.04 4.41
CA ALA A 67 2.55 -10.30 4.43
C ALA A 67 3.76 -11.24 4.62
N ASP A 68 3.64 -12.24 5.50
CA ASP A 68 4.68 -13.26 5.67
C ASP A 68 4.85 -14.14 4.43
N ARG A 69 3.74 -14.51 3.78
CA ARG A 69 3.77 -15.26 2.52
C ARG A 69 4.40 -14.45 1.40
N TYR A 70 4.05 -13.17 1.30
CA TYR A 70 4.68 -12.24 0.36
C TYR A 70 6.18 -12.16 0.63
N ARG A 71 6.61 -11.89 1.87
CA ARG A 71 8.04 -11.79 2.22
C ARG A 71 8.83 -13.08 1.97
N ARG A 72 8.20 -14.25 2.08
CA ARG A 72 8.79 -15.53 1.69
C ARG A 72 8.88 -15.70 0.16
N THR A 73 7.92 -15.16 -0.58
CA THR A 73 7.83 -15.29 -2.04
C THR A 73 8.68 -14.25 -2.77
N SER A 74 8.72 -13.01 -2.27
CA SER A 74 9.51 -11.88 -2.78
C SER A 74 10.94 -11.84 -2.25
N GLY A 75 11.36 -12.91 -1.54
CA GLY A 75 12.66 -13.08 -0.88
C GLY A 75 13.89 -13.16 -1.81
N GLY A 76 13.88 -12.42 -2.92
CA GLY A 76 15.01 -12.25 -3.83
C GLY A 76 15.37 -10.80 -4.19
N THR A 77 14.59 -9.77 -3.83
CA THR A 77 14.81 -8.40 -4.39
C THR A 77 14.95 -7.28 -3.35
N SER A 78 15.41 -7.57 -2.13
CA SER A 78 15.84 -6.53 -1.18
C SER A 78 17.20 -6.80 -0.53
N ALA A 79 18.07 -7.54 -1.22
CA ALA A 79 19.50 -7.56 -0.91
C ALA A 79 20.15 -6.26 -1.43
N GLY A 80 20.21 -5.23 -0.58
CA GLY A 80 21.08 -4.08 -0.80
C GLY A 80 20.45 -2.71 -0.54
N ARG A 81 20.20 -2.36 0.72
CA ARG A 81 20.17 -0.94 1.13
C ARG A 81 20.97 -0.77 2.41
N THR A 82 22.27 -0.63 2.24
CA THR A 82 23.23 -0.16 3.25
C THR A 82 22.84 1.25 3.69
N PRO A 83 22.73 1.57 4.98
CA PRO A 83 22.59 2.95 5.42
C PRO A 83 23.96 3.67 5.31
N ARG A 84 23.96 4.89 4.77
CA ARG A 84 25.04 5.87 4.97
C ARG A 84 24.52 6.97 5.88
#